data_AF-A0A520HH06-F1
#
_entry.id   AF-A0A520HH06-F1
#
_cell.length_a   1.000
_cell.length_b   1.000
_cell.length_c   1.000
_cell.angle_alpha   90.00
_cell.angle_beta   90.00
_cell.angle_gamma   90.00
#
_symmetry.space_group_name_H-M   'P 1'
#
loop_
_entity.id
_entity.type
_entity.pdbx_description
1 polymer ?
#
loop_
_entity_poly.entity_id
_entity_poly.type
_entity_poly.pdbx_seq_one_letter_code
_entity_poly.pdbx_strand_id
1 'polypeptide(L)' 'MGQSITLKSKVLATQNQVSTDLAGKKAILHLKNRNYYTLDEMASPIWECLQEEHTVEEIAQSLAGRYDVEPA' A
#
# COMPACT_ATOMS: atom_id res chain seq x y z
N MET A 1 -9.86 -15.57 -11.57
CA MET A 1 -8.63 -16.28 -11.16
C MET A 1 -7.73 -15.25 -10.47
N GLY A 2 -7.65 -15.29 -9.14
CA GLY A 2 -6.75 -14.40 -8.40
C GLY A 2 -5.33 -14.91 -8.52
N GLN A 3 -4.40 -14.06 -8.96
CA GLN A 3 -2.99 -14.42 -8.94
C GLN A 3 -2.55 -14.56 -7.48
N SER A 4 -1.84 -15.65 -7.15
CA SER A 4 -1.22 -15.79 -5.84
C SER A 4 -0.10 -14.77 -5.73
N ILE A 5 -0.27 -13.79 -4.85
CA ILE A 5 0.77 -12.81 -4.55
C ILE A 5 1.83 -13.52 -3.71
N THR A 6 3.09 -13.41 -4.13
CA THR A 6 4.26 -13.94 -3.40
C THR A 6 5.13 -12.81 -2.90
N LEU A 7 6.06 -13.08 -1.97
CA LEU A 7 7.00 -12.06 -1.48
C LEU A 7 7.82 -11.41 -2.60
N LYS A 8 8.13 -12.17 -3.65
CA LYS A 8 8.89 -11.71 -4.83
C LYS A 8 8.01 -11.02 -5.89
N SER A 9 6.70 -10.99 -5.68
CA SER A 9 5.79 -10.32 -6.61
C SER A 9 5.99 -8.82 -6.54
N LYS A 10 6.17 -8.21 -7.71
CA LYS A 10 6.23 -6.75 -7.84
C LYS A 10 4.82 -6.18 -7.84
N VAL A 11 4.61 -5.15 -7.05
CA VAL A 11 3.33 -4.47 -6.88
C VAL A 11 3.53 -2.98 -7.13
N LEU A 12 2.53 -2.37 -7.74
CA LEU A 12 2.49 -0.94 -8.06
C LEU A 12 1.03 -0.47 -7.95
N ALA A 13 0.83 0.70 -7.36
CA ALA A 13 -0.47 1.34 -7.29
C ALA A 13 -0.98 1.63 -8.71
N THR A 14 -2.26 1.31 -8.97
CA THR A 14 -2.84 1.61 -10.28
C THR A 14 -3.08 3.11 -10.42
N GLN A 15 -2.83 3.67 -11.60
CA GLN A 15 -3.00 5.10 -11.88
C GLN A 15 -4.45 5.62 -11.72
N ASN A 16 -5.43 4.72 -11.66
CA ASN A 16 -6.84 5.06 -11.46
C ASN A 16 -7.24 5.25 -9.99
N GLN A 17 -6.29 5.12 -9.06
CA GLN A 17 -6.52 5.35 -7.63
C GLN A 17 -5.81 6.64 -7.24
N VAL A 18 -6.54 7.56 -6.63
CA VAL A 18 -5.98 8.81 -6.09
C VAL A 18 -6.06 8.77 -4.58
N SER A 19 -5.00 9.23 -3.90
CA SER A 19 -4.99 9.35 -2.44
C SER A 19 -5.04 10.80 -2.01
N THR A 20 -5.74 11.06 -0.91
CA THR A 20 -5.77 12.37 -0.25
C THR A 20 -5.67 12.19 1.25
N ASP A 21 -4.98 13.11 1.92
CA ASP A 21 -4.91 13.09 3.38
C ASP A 21 -6.20 13.71 3.95
N LEU A 22 -6.90 12.93 4.78
CA LEU A 22 -8.17 13.26 5.39
C LEU A 22 -8.04 13.12 6.91
N ALA A 23 -7.91 14.25 7.61
CA ALA A 23 -7.84 14.31 9.08
C ALA A 23 -6.76 13.38 9.70
N GLY A 24 -5.58 13.33 9.10
CA GLY A 24 -4.46 12.49 9.56
C GLY A 24 -4.50 11.03 9.08
N LYS A 25 -5.53 10.65 8.33
CA LYS A 25 -5.65 9.33 7.69
C LYS A 25 -5.55 9.47 6.18
N LYS A 26 -5.05 8.46 5.48
CA LYS A 26 -4.96 8.51 4.01
C LYS A 26 -6.21 7.90 3.38
N ALA A 27 -6.98 8.66 2.64
CA ALA A 27 -8.14 8.15 1.90
C ALA A 27 -7.75 7.86 0.45
N ILE A 28 -8.07 6.66 -0.04
CA ILE A 28 -7.89 6.27 -1.44
C ILE A 28 -9.26 6.26 -2.12
N LEU A 29 -9.39 7.00 -3.22
CA LEU A 29 -10.55 6.97 -4.08
C LEU A 29 -10.20 6.24 -5.38
N HIS A 30 -10.96 5.18 -5.67
CA HIS A 30 -10.87 4.50 -6.96
C HIS A 30 -11.79 5.20 -7.97
N LEU A 31 -11.21 5.91 -8.94
CA LEU A 31 -11.94 6.76 -9.88
C LEU A 31 -12.94 5.99 -10.76
N LYS A 32 -12.62 4.75 -11.15
CA LYS A 32 -13.52 3.93 -11.99
C LYS A 32 -14.75 3.46 -11.24
N ASN A 33 -14.58 3.04 -10.00
CA ASN A 33 -15.62 2.31 -9.27
C ASN A 33 -16.35 3.22 -8.27
N ARG A 34 -15.83 4.44 -8.03
CA ARG A 34 -16.27 5.39 -7.00
C ARG A 34 -16.25 4.82 -5.58
N ASN A 35 -15.52 3.72 -5.38
CA ASN A 35 -15.26 3.18 -4.05
C ASN A 35 -14.20 4.03 -3.38
N TYR A 36 -14.46 4.40 -2.13
CA TYR A 36 -13.50 5.05 -1.26
C TYR A 36 -13.03 4.03 -0.22
N TYR A 37 -11.73 4.05 0.04
CA TYR A 37 -11.09 3.28 1.09
C TYR A 37 -10.36 4.28 1.99
N THR A 38 -10.32 4.02 3.28
CA THR A 38 -9.52 4.81 4.22
C THR A 38 -8.46 3.89 4.79
N LEU A 39 -7.24 4.40 4.80
CA LEU A 39 -6.07 3.78 5.38
C LEU A 39 -5.88 4.34 6.76
N ASP A 40 -5.49 3.47 7.68
CA ASP A 40 -5.00 3.88 8.98
C ASP A 40 -3.55 4.38 8.90
N GLU A 41 -3.00 4.72 10.04
CA GLU A 41 -1.61 5.18 10.17
C GLU A 41 -0.59 4.10 9.76
N MET A 42 -0.96 2.82 9.84
CA MET A 42 -0.11 1.68 9.48
C MET A 42 -0.11 1.41 7.98
N ALA A 43 -1.24 1.60 7.30
CA ALA A 43 -1.39 1.35 5.88
C ALA A 43 -1.00 2.56 5.01
N SER A 44 -0.94 3.76 5.59
CA SER A 44 -0.50 4.97 4.88
C SER A 44 0.94 4.85 4.32
N PRO A 45 1.94 4.36 5.08
CA PRO A 45 3.29 4.10 4.56
C PRO A 45 3.31 3.02 3.46
N ILE A 46 2.48 1.98 3.58
CA ILE A 46 2.37 0.92 2.56
C ILE A 46 1.95 1.55 1.22
N TRP A 47 0.96 2.43 1.25
CA TRP A 47 0.48 3.11 0.06
C TRP A 47 1.51 4.04 -0.58
N GLU A 48 2.34 4.67 0.23
CA GLU A 48 3.46 5.49 -0.24
C GLU A 48 4.52 4.65 -0.96
N CYS A 49 4.88 3.49 -0.39
CA CYS A 49 5.76 2.54 -1.08
C CYS A 49 5.15 2.07 -2.42
N LEU A 50 3.84 1.83 -2.47
CA LEU A 50 3.16 1.41 -3.70
C LEU A 50 3.13 2.48 -4.81
N GLN A 51 3.54 3.73 -4.54
CA GLN A 51 3.69 4.73 -5.61
C GLN A 51 4.84 4.40 -6.56
N GLU A 52 5.81 3.61 -6.09
CA GLU A 52 6.91 3.08 -6.90
C GLU A 52 6.82 1.55 -7.01
N GLU A 53 7.50 0.97 -8.00
CA GLU A 53 7.47 -0.48 -8.19
C GLU A 53 8.37 -1.14 -7.15
N HIS A 54 7.76 -1.88 -6.21
CA HIS A 54 8.47 -2.62 -5.19
C HIS A 54 7.96 -4.06 -5.10
N THR A 55 8.79 -4.95 -4.58
CA THR A 55 8.38 -6.29 -4.19
C THR A 55 7.65 -6.26 -2.85
N VAL A 56 6.79 -7.25 -2.62
CA VAL A 56 6.09 -7.39 -1.33
C VAL A 56 7.09 -7.57 -0.18
N GLU A 57 8.21 -8.25 -0.43
CA GLU A 57 9.32 -8.41 0.53
C GLU A 57 9.95 -7.08 0.93
N GLU A 58 10.29 -6.23 -0.03
CA GLU A 58 10.89 -4.91 0.24
C GLU A 58 9.95 -4.02 1.06
N ILE A 59 8.65 -4.03 0.73
CA ILE A 59 7.63 -3.30 1.48
C ILE A 59 7.55 -3.82 2.91
N ALA A 60 7.50 -5.15 3.09
CA ALA A 60 7.45 -5.77 4.42
C ALA A 60 8.70 -5.43 5.24
N GLN A 61 9.89 -5.48 4.64
CA GLN A 61 11.15 -5.17 5.31
C GLN A 61 11.26 -3.70 5.70
N SER A 62 10.79 -2.79 4.83
CA SER A 62 10.73 -1.34 5.12
C SER A 62 9.83 -1.04 6.32
N LEU A 63 8.66 -1.69 6.39
CA LEU A 63 7.74 -1.56 7.51
C LEU A 63 8.30 -2.20 8.78
N ALA A 64 8.89 -3.40 8.67
CA ALA A 64 9.50 -4.10 9.79
C ALA A 64 10.56 -3.24 10.49
N GLY A 65 11.42 -2.58 9.73
CA GLY A 65 12.40 -1.64 10.28
C GLY A 65 11.78 -0.37 10.90
N ARG A 66 10.61 0.06 10.43
CA ARG A 66 9.90 1.24 10.97
C ARG A 66 9.15 0.95 12.26
N TYR A 67 8.66 -0.27 12.43
CA TYR A 67 7.85 -0.69 13.57
C TYR A 67 8.61 -1.57 14.57
N ASP A 68 9.91 -1.81 14.35
CA ASP A 68 10.77 -2.67 15.19
C ASP A 68 10.18 -4.08 15.39
N VAL A 69 9.65 -4.66 14.31
CA VAL A 69 9.07 -6.01 14.30
C VAL A 69 9.88 -6.93 13.40
N GLU A 70 9.97 -8.21 13.75
CA GLU A 70 10.63 -9.20 12.89
C GLU A 70 9.81 -9.43 11.61
N PRO A 71 10.43 -9.32 10.42
CA PRO A 71 9.77 -9.67 9.16
C PRO A 71 9.50 -11.19 9.14
N ALA A 72 8.30 -11.58 8.71
CA ALA A 72 7.80 -12.97 8.69
C ALA A 72 8.16 -13.73 7.40
#